data_AF-A0A353T3X4-F1
#
_entry.id   AF-A0A353T3X4-F1
#
_cell.length_a   1.000
_cell.length_b   1.000
_cell.length_c   1.000
_cell.angle_alpha   90.00
_cell.angle_beta   90.00
_cell.angle_gamma   90.00
#
_symmetry.space_group_name_H-M   'P 1'
#
loop_
_entity.id
_entity.type
_entity.pdbx_description
1 polymer ?
#
loop_
_entity_poly.entity_id
_entity_poly.type
_entity_poly.pdbx_seq_one_letter_code
_entity_poly.pdbx_strand_id
1 'polypeptide(L)'
;TDTAHIPVWLYKVDRIPANSKLRTWEEVLVENSGGELFVSCFVLISALMSYRRDSIMGKSGVKNTTRAFLIDNPFGKTSSRHLLEAMLRIAGRFHTQMICLSDLSQSSITNRFALIYQISVRQALYSRNSYLKTDEVRHNGSVRPNERLEHAVLRTPSEQMSLFQEQL
;
A
#
# COMPACT_ATOMS: atom_id res chain seq x y z
N THR A 1 29.21 15.31 15.62
CA THR A 1 29.29 14.30 14.55
C THR A 1 28.72 14.94 13.31
N ASP A 2 29.57 15.17 12.31
CA ASP A 2 29.21 15.89 11.09
C ASP A 2 28.25 15.02 10.27
N THR A 3 26.95 15.26 10.40
CA THR A 3 25.94 14.59 9.57
C THR A 3 26.06 15.21 8.18
N ALA A 4 26.66 14.47 7.25
CA ALA A 4 26.73 14.91 5.85
C ALA A 4 25.34 15.34 5.36
N HIS A 5 25.20 16.63 5.09
CA HIS A 5 23.97 17.20 4.55
C HIS A 5 23.87 16.82 3.07
N ILE A 6 23.10 15.77 2.78
CA ILE A 6 22.83 15.35 1.40
C ILE A 6 21.57 16.09 0.94
N PRO A 7 21.70 17.11 0.07
CA PRO A 7 20.54 17.81 -0.42
C PRO A 7 19.71 16.90 -1.32
N VAL A 8 18.40 16.89 -1.10
CA VAL A 8 17.44 16.09 -1.86
C VAL A 8 16.47 17.05 -2.55
N TRP A 9 16.25 16.82 -3.84
CA TRP A 9 15.26 17.55 -4.61
C TRP A 9 14.22 16.60 -5.15
N LEU A 10 12.97 17.06 -5.17
CA LEU A 10 11.85 16.31 -5.71
C LEU A 10 11.16 17.16 -6.77
N TYR A 11 10.81 16.52 -7.89
CA TYR A 11 10.00 17.15 -8.92
C TYR A 11 8.52 17.05 -8.54
N LYS A 12 7.85 18.19 -8.40
CA LYS A 12 6.46 18.23 -7.93
C LYS A 12 5.53 17.50 -8.90
N VAL A 13 4.83 16.49 -8.39
CA VAL A 13 3.72 15.83 -9.10
C VAL A 13 2.50 16.73 -9.02
N ASP A 14 2.12 17.33 -10.13
CA ASP A 14 0.96 18.22 -10.23
C ASP A 14 0.06 17.79 -11.39
N ARG A 15 -1.22 18.17 -11.33
CA ARG A 15 -2.17 17.94 -12.44
C ARG A 15 -1.87 18.85 -13.63
N ILE A 16 -1.34 20.05 -13.37
CA ILE A 16 -1.00 21.04 -14.39
C ILE A 16 0.52 21.01 -14.59
N PRO A 17 1.03 20.54 -15.75
CA PRO A 17 2.48 20.41 -15.97
C PRO A 17 3.26 21.71 -15.79
N ALA A 18 2.66 22.86 -16.06
CA ALA A 18 3.28 24.17 -15.85
C ALA A 18 3.57 24.49 -14.36
N ASN A 19 2.85 23.85 -13.43
CA ASN A 19 3.05 24.01 -11.99
C ASN A 19 4.07 23.00 -11.42
N SER A 20 4.51 22.03 -12.24
CA SER A 20 5.52 21.06 -11.85
C SER A 20 6.91 21.72 -11.87
N LYS A 21 7.44 21.97 -10.66
CA LYS A 21 8.78 22.52 -10.44
C LYS A 21 9.62 21.62 -9.55
N LEU A 22 10.94 21.72 -9.69
CA LEU A 22 11.87 21.14 -8.74
C LEU A 22 11.73 21.89 -7.41
N ARG A 23 11.67 21.15 -6.30
CA ARG A 23 11.62 21.68 -4.94
C ARG A 23 12.64 20.98 -4.07
N THR A 24 13.15 21.66 -3.06
CA THR A 24 13.98 21.00 -2.04
C THR A 24 13.10 20.12 -1.15
N TRP A 25 13.72 19.16 -0.46
CA TRP A 25 13.00 18.31 0.48
C TRP A 25 12.37 19.11 1.62
N GLU A 26 13.03 20.16 2.09
CA GLU A 26 12.54 21.07 3.12
C GLU A 26 11.27 21.79 2.65
N GLU A 27 11.24 22.29 1.41
CA GLU A 27 10.05 22.90 0.80
C GLU A 27 8.91 21.89 0.67
N VAL A 28 9.22 20.65 0.29
CA VAL A 28 8.23 19.56 0.16
C VAL A 28 7.58 19.23 1.51
N LEU A 29 8.33 19.23 2.61
CA LEU A 29 7.81 18.93 3.94
C LEU A 29 6.84 20.00 4.46
N VAL A 30 7.04 21.25 4.07
CA VAL A 30 6.28 22.40 4.58
C VAL A 30 5.10 22.78 3.69
N GLU A 31 5.29 22.77 2.37
CA GLU A 31 4.34 23.37 1.43
C GLU A 31 3.35 22.38 0.81
N ASN A 32 3.62 21.07 0.88
CA ASN A 32 2.76 20.09 0.22
C ASN A 32 1.51 19.78 1.05
N SER A 33 0.40 19.56 0.35
CA SER A 33 -0.78 18.93 0.95
C SER A 33 -0.45 17.53 1.47
N GLY A 34 -1.26 17.00 2.39
CA GLY A 34 -1.02 15.67 2.98
C GLY A 34 -0.89 14.54 1.95
N GLY A 35 -1.66 14.60 0.85
CA GLY A 35 -1.57 13.61 -0.24
C GLY A 35 -0.33 13.79 -1.13
N GLU A 36 0.06 15.03 -1.44
CA GLU A 36 1.29 15.31 -2.19
C GLU A 36 2.53 14.91 -1.39
N LEU A 37 2.53 15.15 -0.08
CA LEU A 37 3.58 14.70 0.83
C LEU A 37 3.67 13.17 0.84
N PHE A 38 2.53 12.47 0.90
CA PHE A 38 2.50 11.01 0.83
C PHE A 38 3.14 10.47 -0.47
N VAL A 39 2.77 11.03 -1.63
CA VAL A 39 3.39 10.63 -2.91
C VAL A 39 4.88 10.97 -2.95
N SER A 40 5.28 12.11 -2.39
CA SER A 40 6.69 12.51 -2.32
C SER A 40 7.51 11.52 -1.50
N CYS A 41 7.01 11.13 -0.33
CA CYS A 41 7.60 10.08 0.51
C CYS A 41 7.64 8.74 -0.24
N PHE A 42 6.56 8.37 -0.93
CA PHE A 42 6.49 7.14 -1.71
C PHE A 42 7.56 7.08 -2.80
N VAL A 43 7.80 8.18 -3.53
CA VAL A 43 8.87 8.30 -4.53
C VAL A 43 10.23 8.09 -3.87
N LEU A 44 10.51 8.82 -2.79
CA LEU A 44 11.79 8.77 -2.10
C LEU A 44 12.09 7.35 -1.58
N ILE A 45 11.13 6.74 -0.90
CA ILE A 45 11.28 5.39 -0.36
C ILE A 45 11.43 4.38 -1.51
N SER A 46 10.67 4.51 -2.59
CA SER A 46 10.82 3.64 -3.77
C SER A 46 12.22 3.71 -4.36
N ALA A 47 12.78 4.92 -4.50
CA ALA A 47 14.13 5.13 -5.01
C ALA A 47 15.19 4.53 -4.07
N LEU A 48 15.06 4.73 -2.76
CA LEU A 48 15.96 4.17 -1.76
C LEU A 48 15.89 2.64 -1.70
N MET A 49 14.68 2.07 -1.73
CA MET A 49 14.47 0.62 -1.83
C MET A 49 15.07 0.08 -3.12
N SER A 50 14.98 0.83 -4.23
CA SER A 50 15.64 0.45 -5.48
C SER A 50 17.13 0.36 -5.33
N TYR A 51 17.75 1.46 -4.91
CA TYR A 51 19.18 1.56 -4.71
C TYR A 51 19.72 0.48 -3.77
N ARG A 52 19.07 0.27 -2.62
CA ARG A 52 19.47 -0.76 -1.63
C ARG A 52 19.35 -2.17 -2.21
N ARG A 53 18.25 -2.48 -2.91
CA ARG A 53 18.07 -3.80 -3.51
C ARG A 53 19.08 -4.05 -4.63
N ASP A 54 19.32 -3.07 -5.49
CA ASP A 54 20.24 -3.18 -6.63
C ASP A 54 21.69 -3.28 -6.17
N SER A 55 22.09 -2.56 -5.12
CA SER A 55 23.44 -2.65 -4.53
C SER A 55 23.75 -4.01 -3.88
N ILE A 56 22.74 -4.67 -3.30
CA ILE A 56 22.90 -6.01 -2.71
C ILE A 56 22.88 -7.07 -3.81
N MET A 57 21.87 -7.02 -4.69
CA MET A 57 21.62 -8.07 -5.70
C MET A 57 22.53 -7.96 -6.92
N GLY A 58 23.00 -6.75 -7.25
CA GLY A 58 23.95 -6.51 -8.32
C GLY A 58 25.27 -7.26 -8.10
N LYS A 59 25.70 -7.42 -6.85
CA LYS A 59 26.87 -8.25 -6.50
C LYS A 59 26.65 -9.74 -6.76
N SER A 60 25.40 -10.18 -6.80
CA SER A 60 25.00 -11.58 -7.03
C SER A 60 24.63 -11.86 -8.49
N GLY A 61 24.75 -10.87 -9.39
CA GLY A 61 24.39 -11.01 -10.81
C GLY A 61 22.89 -11.11 -11.11
N VAL A 62 22.03 -10.97 -10.10
CA VAL A 62 20.57 -11.03 -10.25
C VAL A 62 20.08 -9.76 -10.94
N LYS A 63 19.50 -9.91 -12.13
CA LYS A 63 18.82 -8.85 -12.89
C LYS A 63 17.32 -8.85 -12.57
N ASN A 64 16.65 -7.71 -12.73
CA ASN A 64 15.20 -7.54 -12.52
C ASN A 64 14.70 -7.87 -11.11
N THR A 65 15.25 -7.19 -10.11
CA THR A 65 14.78 -7.34 -8.73
C THR A 65 13.38 -6.76 -8.55
N THR A 66 12.52 -7.46 -7.80
CA THR A 66 11.19 -6.99 -7.41
C THR A 66 11.19 -6.43 -5.99
N ARG A 67 10.19 -5.58 -5.71
CA ARG A 67 9.94 -4.95 -4.40
C ARG A 67 8.46 -5.11 -4.05
N ALA A 68 8.13 -4.99 -2.77
CA ALA A 68 6.75 -4.98 -2.31
C ALA A 68 6.55 -3.89 -1.25
N PHE A 69 5.42 -3.19 -1.32
CA PHE A 69 4.91 -2.33 -0.27
C PHE A 69 3.67 -2.95 0.35
N LEU A 70 3.63 -3.01 1.68
CA LEU A 70 2.42 -3.20 2.46
C LEU A 70 2.07 -1.84 3.05
N ILE A 71 0.92 -1.28 2.68
CA ILE A 71 0.51 0.06 3.11
C ILE A 71 -0.85 -0.01 3.77
N ASP A 72 -0.92 0.48 5.01
CA ASP A 72 -2.17 0.65 5.73
C ASP A 72 -2.81 2.01 5.37
N ASN A 73 -4.06 1.94 4.94
CA ASN A 73 -4.92 3.01 4.47
C ASN A 73 -4.25 4.12 3.63
N PRO A 74 -3.58 3.80 2.50
CA PRO A 74 -2.89 4.80 1.68
C PRO A 74 -3.82 5.86 1.07
N PHE A 75 -5.10 5.53 0.90
CA PHE A 75 -6.05 6.35 0.14
C PHE A 75 -6.78 7.38 1.01
N GLY A 76 -6.73 7.25 2.35
CA GLY A 76 -7.34 8.23 3.26
C GLY A 76 -6.69 9.62 3.15
N LYS A 77 -5.39 9.69 2.83
CA LYS A 77 -4.64 10.93 2.60
C LYS A 77 -4.48 11.28 1.12
N THR A 78 -4.59 10.29 0.23
CA THR A 78 -4.30 10.42 -1.21
C THR A 78 -5.43 9.83 -2.05
N SER A 79 -6.58 10.49 -2.06
CA SER A 79 -7.77 10.04 -2.82
C SER A 79 -7.87 10.67 -4.21
N SER A 80 -7.01 11.64 -4.54
CA SER A 80 -7.07 12.34 -5.81
C SER A 80 -6.57 11.46 -6.96
N ARG A 81 -7.29 11.51 -8.09
CA ARG A 81 -7.02 10.67 -9.27
C ARG A 81 -5.58 10.80 -9.78
N HIS A 82 -5.06 12.03 -9.86
CA HIS A 82 -3.75 12.31 -10.43
C HIS A 82 -2.61 11.78 -9.53
N LEU A 83 -2.76 11.84 -8.21
CA LEU A 83 -1.77 11.31 -7.26
C LEU A 83 -1.77 9.78 -7.25
N LEU A 84 -2.95 9.15 -7.28
CA LEU A 84 -3.06 7.69 -7.39
C LEU A 84 -2.43 7.17 -8.68
N GLU A 85 -2.68 7.83 -9.82
CA GLU A 85 -2.06 7.48 -11.10
C GLU A 85 -0.54 7.65 -11.08
N ALA A 86 -0.03 8.73 -10.46
CA ALA A 86 1.40 8.92 -10.28
C ALA A 86 2.01 7.79 -9.43
N MET A 87 1.41 7.50 -8.27
CA MET A 87 1.86 6.45 -7.36
C MET A 87 1.95 5.09 -8.06
N LEU A 88 0.92 4.69 -8.80
CA LEU A 88 0.91 3.42 -9.54
C LEU A 88 1.95 3.39 -10.67
N ARG A 89 2.17 4.51 -11.36
CA ARG A 89 3.23 4.63 -12.38
C ARG A 89 4.61 4.47 -11.77
N ILE A 90 4.85 5.10 -10.61
CA ILE A 90 6.11 4.96 -9.87
C ILE A 90 6.30 3.51 -9.43
N ALA A 91 5.26 2.88 -8.88
CA ALA A 91 5.29 1.47 -8.49
C ALA A 91 5.67 0.56 -9.67
N GLY A 92 5.04 0.77 -10.85
CA GLY A 92 5.38 0.04 -12.07
C GLY A 92 6.83 0.28 -12.52
N ARG A 93 7.32 1.52 -12.46
CA ARG A 93 8.70 1.87 -12.86
C ARG A 93 9.76 1.16 -12.01
N PHE A 94 9.49 0.97 -10.72
CA PHE A 94 10.40 0.34 -9.76
C PHE A 94 10.16 -1.17 -9.57
N HIS A 95 9.26 -1.78 -10.34
CA HIS A 95 8.84 -3.18 -10.19
C HIS A 95 8.37 -3.49 -8.76
N THR A 96 7.55 -2.58 -8.22
CA THR A 96 7.05 -2.65 -6.86
C THR A 96 5.60 -3.12 -6.86
N GLN A 97 5.34 -4.26 -6.22
CA GLN A 97 4.00 -4.73 -5.92
C GLN A 97 3.43 -3.90 -4.76
N MET A 98 2.17 -3.48 -4.88
CA MET A 98 1.48 -2.75 -3.82
C MET A 98 0.39 -3.63 -3.22
N ILE A 99 0.46 -3.85 -1.91
CA ILE A 99 -0.57 -4.49 -1.10
C ILE A 99 -1.12 -3.41 -0.18
N CYS A 100 -2.36 -3.00 -0.43
CA CYS A 100 -2.99 -1.89 0.27
C CYS A 100 -4.16 -2.40 1.10
N LEU A 101 -4.13 -2.11 2.40
CA LEU A 101 -5.26 -2.34 3.29
C LEU A 101 -6.06 -1.03 3.39
N SER A 102 -7.35 -1.04 3.13
CA SER A 102 -8.16 0.18 3.22
C SER A 102 -9.64 -0.15 3.41
N ASP A 103 -10.33 0.75 4.09
CA ASP A 103 -11.79 0.78 4.23
C ASP A 103 -12.48 1.54 3.07
N LEU A 104 -11.71 2.19 2.20
CA LEU A 104 -12.22 2.98 1.09
C LEU A 104 -12.48 2.13 -0.15
N SER A 105 -13.73 2.10 -0.60
CA SER A 105 -14.21 1.31 -1.75
C SER A 105 -14.65 2.16 -2.96
N GLN A 106 -14.28 3.44 -2.98
CA GLN A 106 -14.65 4.38 -4.04
C GLN A 106 -14.16 3.91 -5.41
N SER A 107 -14.96 4.12 -6.46
CA SER A 107 -14.62 3.70 -7.84
C SER A 107 -13.35 4.35 -8.38
N SER A 108 -13.01 5.56 -7.92
CA SER A 108 -11.76 6.25 -8.23
C SER A 108 -10.52 5.46 -7.82
N ILE A 109 -10.61 4.71 -6.71
CA ILE A 109 -9.55 3.86 -6.17
C ILE A 109 -9.67 2.46 -6.79
N THR A 110 -10.83 1.82 -6.66
CA THR A 110 -11.02 0.42 -7.06
C THR A 110 -10.86 0.18 -8.57
N ASN A 111 -11.08 1.19 -9.42
CA ASN A 111 -10.82 1.07 -10.85
C ASN A 111 -9.31 1.04 -11.21
N ARG A 112 -8.41 1.32 -10.25
CA ARG A 112 -6.97 1.46 -10.49
C ARG A 112 -6.13 0.25 -10.06
N PHE A 113 -6.75 -0.70 -9.36
CA PHE A 113 -6.09 -1.92 -8.92
C PHE A 113 -6.55 -3.10 -9.76
N ALA A 114 -5.62 -4.00 -10.07
CA ALA A 114 -5.91 -5.24 -10.80
C ALA A 114 -6.70 -6.24 -9.94
N LEU A 115 -6.44 -6.27 -8.65
CA LEU A 115 -6.98 -7.23 -7.70
C LEU A 115 -7.56 -6.53 -6.48
N ILE A 116 -8.80 -6.89 -6.13
CA ILE A 116 -9.50 -6.32 -4.98
C ILE A 116 -10.23 -7.43 -4.23
N TYR A 117 -9.86 -7.59 -2.96
CA TYR A 117 -10.53 -8.47 -2.02
C TYR A 117 -11.29 -7.64 -1.01
N GLN A 118 -12.56 -7.96 -0.84
CA GLN A 118 -13.36 -7.47 0.27
C GLN A 118 -13.38 -8.51 1.36
N ILE A 119 -12.93 -8.10 2.54
CA ILE A 119 -12.86 -8.96 3.71
C ILE A 119 -13.91 -8.46 4.70
N SER A 120 -14.85 -9.33 5.09
CA SER A 120 -15.88 -8.99 6.08
C SER A 120 -15.89 -10.01 7.22
N VAL A 121 -15.99 -9.53 8.45
CA VAL A 121 -16.18 -10.38 9.62
C VAL A 121 -17.68 -10.66 9.76
N ARG A 122 -18.05 -11.94 9.88
CA ARG A 122 -19.43 -12.41 10.02
C ARG A 122 -19.59 -13.21 11.29
N GLN A 123 -20.70 -13.05 11.98
CA GLN A 123 -21.04 -13.88 13.15
C GLN A 123 -21.69 -15.18 12.69
N ALA A 124 -21.30 -16.31 13.28
CA ALA A 124 -21.95 -17.57 13.03
C ALA A 124 -23.36 -17.60 13.67
N LEU A 125 -24.35 -18.15 12.97
CA LEU A 125 -25.76 -18.12 13.40
C LEU A 125 -26.00 -18.80 14.76
N TYR A 126 -25.19 -19.80 15.12
CA TYR A 126 -25.36 -20.63 16.31
C TYR A 126 -24.15 -20.61 17.25
N SER A 127 -23.26 -19.62 17.11
CA SER A 127 -22.08 -19.52 17.95
C SER A 127 -21.75 -18.06 18.24
N ARG A 128 -21.09 -17.79 19.37
CA ARG A 128 -20.45 -16.49 19.63
C ARG A 128 -19.24 -16.27 18.73
N ASN A 129 -18.79 -17.28 18.00
CA ASN A 129 -17.64 -17.19 17.13
C ASN A 129 -17.96 -16.37 15.87
N SER A 130 -16.97 -15.58 15.47
CA SER A 130 -16.94 -14.87 14.20
C SER A 130 -16.02 -15.59 13.21
N TYR A 131 -16.32 -15.45 11.93
CA TYR A 131 -15.49 -15.96 10.84
C TYR A 131 -15.22 -14.86 9.82
N LEU A 132 -14.13 -15.04 9.07
CA LEU A 132 -13.77 -14.15 7.98
C LEU A 132 -14.46 -14.63 6.69
N LYS A 133 -15.18 -13.73 6.03
CA LYS A 133 -15.68 -13.95 4.68
C LYS A 133 -14.86 -13.11 3.71
N THR A 134 -14.23 -13.75 2.74
CA THR A 134 -13.51 -13.09 1.65
C THR A 134 -14.34 -13.15 0.38
N ASP A 135 -14.70 -11.99 -0.14
CA ASP A 135 -15.34 -11.82 -1.43
C ASP A 135 -14.34 -11.21 -2.39
N GLU A 136 -14.16 -11.84 -3.55
CA GLU A 136 -13.34 -11.26 -4.62
C GLU A 136 -14.19 -10.29 -5.42
N VAL A 137 -13.88 -9.00 -5.31
CA VAL A 137 -14.74 -7.94 -5.87
C VAL A 137 -14.41 -7.68 -7.33
N ARG A 138 -13.13 -7.79 -7.72
CA ARG A 138 -12.72 -7.45 -9.08
C ARG A 138 -11.39 -8.05 -9.50
N HIS A 139 -11.38 -8.48 -10.77
CA HIS A 139 -10.19 -8.68 -11.61
C HIS A 139 -10.18 -7.65 -12.73
N ASN A 140 -9.26 -6.70 -12.68
CA ASN A 140 -8.97 -5.82 -13.81
C ASN A 140 -7.71 -6.35 -14.51
N GLY A 141 -7.89 -6.97 -15.69
CA GLY A 141 -6.82 -7.50 -16.52
C GLY A 141 -6.56 -9.00 -16.33
N SER A 142 -5.44 -9.48 -16.87
CA SER A 142 -5.02 -10.89 -16.73
C SER A 142 -4.29 -11.11 -15.42
N VAL A 143 -5.04 -11.56 -14.41
CA VAL A 143 -4.50 -12.02 -13.13
C VAL A 143 -4.02 -13.45 -13.26
N ARG A 144 -2.79 -13.72 -12.80
CA ARG A 144 -2.25 -15.08 -12.78
C ARG A 144 -2.85 -15.88 -11.61
N PRO A 145 -2.99 -17.21 -11.73
CA PRO A 145 -3.54 -18.03 -10.65
C PRO A 145 -2.82 -17.86 -9.31
N ASN A 146 -1.50 -17.66 -9.33
CA ASN A 146 -0.66 -17.47 -8.14
C ASN A 146 -0.73 -16.06 -7.54
N GLU A 147 -1.50 -15.14 -8.13
CA GLU A 147 -1.77 -13.82 -7.56
C GLU A 147 -3.09 -13.80 -6.76
N ARG A 148 -3.82 -14.93 -6.75
CA ARG A 148 -5.09 -15.04 -6.04
C ARG A 148 -4.88 -15.20 -4.54
N LEU A 149 -5.81 -14.66 -3.75
CA LEU A 149 -5.84 -14.89 -2.31
C LEU A 149 -6.26 -16.33 -2.04
N GLU A 150 -5.31 -17.15 -1.59
CA GLU A 150 -5.58 -18.57 -1.29
C GLU A 150 -6.30 -18.75 0.05
N HIS A 151 -5.83 -18.06 1.09
CA HIS A 151 -6.32 -18.22 2.46
C HIS A 151 -6.37 -16.90 3.21
N ALA A 152 -7.44 -16.71 3.97
CA ALA A 152 -7.54 -15.66 4.96
C ALA A 152 -8.28 -16.21 6.20
N VAL A 153 -7.70 -15.98 7.38
CA VAL A 153 -8.16 -16.59 8.63
C VAL A 153 -8.30 -15.51 9.69
N LEU A 154 -9.44 -15.49 10.38
CA LEU A 154 -9.61 -14.70 11.59
C LEU A 154 -9.07 -15.49 12.78
N ARG A 155 -8.05 -14.97 13.46
CA ARG A 155 -7.56 -15.55 14.72
C ARG A 155 -8.19 -14.81 15.88
N THR A 156 -9.10 -15.47 16.59
CA THR A 156 -9.57 -15.01 17.90
C THR A 156 -8.71 -15.64 18.99
N PRO A 157 -8.31 -14.87 20.02
CA PRO A 157 -7.72 -15.46 21.23
C PRO A 157 -8.68 -16.52 21.77
N SER A 158 -8.16 -17.68 22.14
CA SER A 158 -8.95 -18.72 22.79
C SER A 158 -9.30 -18.26 24.21
N GLU A 159 -10.53 -17.82 24.43
CA GLU A 159 -11.08 -17.73 25.80
C GLU A 159 -11.28 -19.15 26.31
N GLN A 160 -10.62 -19.49 27.42
CA GLN A 160 -10.86 -20.75 28.12
C GLN A 160 -12.30 -20.74 28.61
N MET A 161 -13.16 -21.54 27.99
CA MET A 161 -14.53 -21.71 28.47
C MET A 161 -14.48 -22.35 29.85
N SER A 162 -15.02 -21.66 30.86
CA SER A 162 -15.33 -22.30 32.14
C SER A 162 -16.40 -23.36 31.88
N LEU A 163 -16.09 -24.63 32.24
CA LEU A 163 -17.05 -25.73 32.19
C LEU A 163 -18.23 -25.53 33.16
N PHE A 164 -18.06 -24.63 34.15
CA PHE A 164 -19.05 -24.32 35.15
C PHE A 164 -19.39 -22.84 35.05
N GLN A 165 -20.51 -22.53 34.41
CA GLN A 165 -21.25 -21.31 34.71
C GLN A 165 -22.08 -21.63 35.95
N GLU A 166 -21.70 -21.08 37.11
CA GLU A 166 -22.58 -21.06 38.27
C GLU A 166 -23.87 -20.33 37.87
N GLN A 167 -24.98 -21.09 37.80
CA GLN A 167 -26.31 -20.51 37.90
C GLN A 167 -26.46 -20.01 39.33
N LEU A 168 -26.44 -18.68 39.51
CA LEU A 168 -27.01 -17.98 40.65
C LEU A 168 -27.94 -16.88 40.12
#